data_AF-A0A2G4FS64-F1
#
_entry.id   AF-A0A2G4FS64-F1
#
_cell.length_a   1.000
_cell.length_b   1.000
_cell.length_c   1.000
_cell.angle_alpha   90.00
_cell.angle_beta   90.00
_cell.angle_gamma   90.00
#
_symmetry.space_group_name_H-M   'P 1'
#
loop_
_entity.id
_entity.type
_entity.pdbx_description
1 polymer ?
#
loop_
_entity_poly.entity_id
_entity_poly.type
_entity_poly.pdbx_seq_one_letter_code
_entity_poly.pdbx_strand_id
1 'polypeptide(L)'
;MLLVVLCLAIGCSGVSVTKHPQSDLNIHAVCMAYMDSIQPNGKGALNIEPIKKALRDAGKNPDETLISPNDGLAYGIVWGLNPQSDNSKIMIFEKKGKDGKRQVVDMRRNPFYLTEEEFKKAPFPNGFDPEK
;
A
#
# COMPACT_ATOMS: atom_id res chain seq x y z
N MET A 1 -35.56 23.58 -51.97
CA MET A 1 -35.45 23.25 -50.54
C MET A 1 -34.15 22.50 -50.32
N LEU A 2 -33.14 23.15 -49.73
CA LEU A 2 -31.80 22.60 -49.52
C LEU A 2 -31.76 21.92 -48.14
N LEU A 3 -31.46 20.63 -48.10
CA LEU A 3 -31.42 19.79 -46.90
C LEU A 3 -30.11 20.07 -46.13
N VAL A 4 -30.21 20.70 -44.95
CA VAL A 4 -29.08 20.92 -44.04
C VAL A 4 -28.84 19.63 -43.26
N VAL A 5 -27.76 18.92 -43.57
CA VAL A 5 -27.29 17.76 -42.82
C VAL A 5 -26.48 18.28 -41.62
N LEU A 6 -27.11 18.30 -40.46
CA LEU A 6 -26.53 18.72 -39.19
C LEU A 6 -25.65 17.58 -38.64
N CYS A 7 -24.34 17.67 -38.87
CA CYS A 7 -23.34 16.79 -38.24
C CYS A 7 -23.27 17.07 -36.73
N LEU A 8 -24.04 16.33 -35.94
CA LEU A 8 -23.90 16.27 -34.49
C LEU A 8 -22.63 15.50 -34.16
N ALA A 9 -21.54 16.24 -33.93
CA ALA A 9 -20.33 15.72 -33.31
C ALA A 9 -20.66 15.28 -31.88
N ILE A 10 -20.89 13.98 -31.69
CA ILE A 10 -21.00 13.36 -30.37
C ILE A 10 -19.58 13.36 -29.79
N GLY A 11 -19.28 14.38 -28.99
CA GLY A 11 -18.05 14.48 -28.23
C GLY A 11 -17.93 13.30 -27.28
N CYS A 12 -17.04 12.36 -27.60
CA CYS A 12 -16.63 11.30 -26.71
C CYS A 12 -15.83 11.95 -25.57
N SER A 13 -16.49 12.26 -24.45
CA SER A 13 -15.82 12.68 -23.23
C SER A 13 -14.97 11.53 -22.72
N GLY A 14 -13.70 11.50 -23.14
CA GLY A 14 -12.72 10.55 -22.65
C GLY A 14 -12.56 10.72 -21.15
N VAL A 15 -13.03 9.74 -20.38
CA VAL A 15 -12.71 9.63 -18.96
C VAL A 15 -11.20 9.45 -18.86
N SER A 16 -10.51 10.48 -18.39
CA SER A 16 -9.08 10.38 -18.07
C SER A 16 -8.95 9.56 -16.79
N VAL A 17 -8.70 8.25 -16.94
CA VAL A 17 -8.34 7.40 -15.80
C VAL A 17 -6.91 7.73 -15.42
N THR A 18 -6.73 8.46 -14.33
CA THR A 18 -5.39 8.70 -13.77
C THR A 18 -4.85 7.36 -13.29
N LYS A 19 -3.76 6.88 -13.90
CA LYS A 19 -3.12 5.63 -13.51
C LYS A 19 -2.55 5.80 -12.09
N HIS A 20 -2.98 4.96 -11.15
CA HIS A 20 -2.37 4.94 -9.81
C HIS A 20 -0.87 4.61 -9.90
N PRO A 21 0.00 5.28 -9.12
CA PRO A 21 1.40 4.93 -9.02
C PRO A 21 1.59 3.46 -8.64
N GLN A 22 2.59 2.80 -9.22
CA GLN A 22 2.88 1.39 -8.91
C GLN A 22 3.23 1.19 -7.43
N SER A 23 3.84 2.19 -6.77
CA SER A 23 4.12 2.18 -5.33
C SER A 23 2.84 2.03 -4.51
N ASP A 24 1.80 2.81 -4.83
CA ASP A 24 0.49 2.74 -4.15
C ASP A 24 -0.15 1.36 -4.36
N LEU A 25 -0.07 0.81 -5.57
CA LEU A 25 -0.59 -0.52 -5.88
C LEU A 25 0.16 -1.63 -5.13
N ASN A 26 1.49 -1.55 -5.06
CA ASN A 26 2.33 -2.54 -4.38
C ASN A 26 2.09 -2.52 -2.88
N ILE A 27 2.25 -1.39 -2.20
CA ILE A 27 2.08 -1.31 -0.74
C ILE A 27 0.64 -1.68 -0.33
N HIS A 28 -0.37 -1.33 -1.14
CA HIS A 28 -1.75 -1.74 -0.89
C HIS A 28 -1.93 -3.25 -1.07
N ALA A 29 -1.33 -3.87 -2.08
CA ALA A 29 -1.35 -5.32 -2.24
C ALA A 29 -0.67 -6.04 -1.06
N VAL A 30 0.46 -5.54 -0.57
CA VAL A 30 1.12 -6.07 0.64
C VAL A 30 0.23 -5.88 1.88
N CYS A 31 -0.44 -4.74 2.01
CA CYS A 31 -1.41 -4.48 3.08
C CYS A 31 -2.56 -5.49 3.07
N MET A 32 -3.17 -5.73 1.91
CA MET A 32 -4.26 -6.69 1.79
C MET A 32 -3.78 -8.11 2.11
N ALA A 33 -2.61 -8.51 1.60
CA ALA A 33 -2.01 -9.80 1.91
C ALA A 33 -1.68 -9.97 3.42
N TYR A 34 -1.25 -8.89 4.11
CA TYR A 34 -1.10 -8.91 5.57
C TYR A 34 -2.44 -9.14 6.26
N MET A 35 -3.49 -8.42 5.86
CA MET A 35 -4.83 -8.56 6.46
C MET A 35 -5.41 -9.96 6.23
N ASP A 36 -5.20 -10.55 5.06
CA ASP A 36 -5.65 -11.91 4.74
C ASP A 36 -4.86 -12.97 5.51
N SER A 37 -3.70 -12.60 6.06
CA SER A 37 -2.84 -13.45 6.88
C SER A 37 -3.08 -13.31 8.39
N ILE A 38 -4.13 -12.58 8.81
CA ILE A 38 -4.53 -12.51 10.21
C ILE A 38 -4.87 -13.91 10.73
N GLN A 39 -4.23 -14.29 11.83
CA GLN A 39 -4.37 -15.57 12.48
C GLN A 39 -5.73 -15.71 13.17
N PRO A 40 -6.18 -16.95 13.49
CA PRO A 40 -7.43 -17.19 14.21
C PRO A 40 -7.52 -16.49 15.58
N ASN A 41 -6.37 -16.16 16.21
CA ASN A 41 -6.30 -15.41 17.46
C ASN A 41 -6.45 -13.88 17.28
N GLY A 42 -6.73 -13.41 16.05
CA GLY A 42 -6.93 -11.99 15.73
C GLY A 42 -5.64 -11.20 15.54
N LYS A 43 -4.45 -11.82 15.62
CA LYS A 43 -3.17 -11.14 15.38
C LYS A 43 -2.73 -11.30 13.94
N GLY A 44 -2.11 -10.26 13.38
CA GLY A 44 -1.51 -10.30 12.05
C GLY A 44 -0.37 -11.32 11.93
N ALA A 45 0.18 -11.44 10.72
CA ALA A 45 1.28 -12.35 10.46
C ALA A 45 2.49 -12.10 11.38
N LEU A 46 3.19 -13.18 11.71
CA LEU A 46 4.42 -13.15 12.53
C LEU A 46 5.69 -13.21 11.68
N ASN A 47 5.55 -13.46 10.39
CA ASN A 47 6.63 -13.53 9.43
C ASN A 47 6.08 -13.36 8.01
N ILE A 48 6.98 -13.33 7.03
CA ILE A 48 6.67 -12.98 5.64
C ILE A 48 5.95 -14.08 4.86
N GLU A 49 6.02 -15.34 5.27
CA GLU A 49 5.56 -16.46 4.44
C GLU A 49 4.04 -16.49 4.20
N PRO A 50 3.18 -16.23 5.20
CA PRO A 50 1.75 -16.04 4.98
C PRO A 50 1.42 -14.94 3.97
N ILE A 51 2.15 -13.82 4.02
CA ILE A 51 1.97 -12.69 3.10
C ILE A 51 2.36 -13.09 1.67
N LYS A 52 3.52 -13.74 1.50
CA LYS A 52 3.92 -14.25 0.18
C LYS A 52 2.91 -15.24 -0.39
N LYS A 53 2.35 -16.11 0.45
CA LYS A 53 1.29 -17.04 0.04
C LYS A 53 0.06 -16.27 -0.43
N ALA A 54 -0.44 -15.31 0.35
CA ALA A 54 -1.60 -14.49 -0.02
C ALA A 54 -1.37 -13.71 -1.32
N LEU A 55 -0.17 -13.14 -1.53
CA LEU A 55 0.20 -12.48 -2.79
C LEU A 55 0.14 -13.44 -3.98
N ARG A 56 0.68 -14.65 -3.86
CA ARG A 56 0.60 -15.67 -4.92
C ARG A 56 -0.84 -16.10 -5.20
N ASP A 57 -1.61 -16.33 -4.15
CA ASP A 57 -3.04 -16.69 -4.26
C ASP A 57 -3.84 -15.58 -4.99
N ALA A 58 -3.43 -14.32 -4.83
CA ALA A 58 -3.98 -13.16 -5.54
C ALA A 58 -3.37 -12.92 -6.94
N GLY A 59 -2.53 -13.84 -7.45
CA GLY A 59 -1.90 -13.74 -8.77
C GLY A 59 -0.80 -12.68 -8.87
N LYS A 60 -0.19 -12.28 -7.75
CA LYS A 60 0.92 -11.33 -7.67
C LYS A 60 2.25 -12.06 -7.51
N ASN A 61 3.32 -11.50 -8.07
CA ASN A 61 4.69 -11.96 -7.82
C ASN A 61 5.20 -11.35 -6.49
N PRO A 62 5.46 -12.16 -5.44
CA PRO A 62 5.93 -11.62 -4.17
C PRO A 62 7.29 -10.93 -4.25
N ASP A 63 8.21 -11.43 -5.08
CA ASP A 63 9.58 -10.90 -5.18
C ASP A 63 9.61 -9.50 -5.80
N GLU A 64 8.58 -9.14 -6.56
CA GLU A 64 8.38 -7.79 -7.10
C GLU A 64 7.49 -6.93 -6.20
N THR A 65 6.41 -7.51 -5.67
CA THR A 65 5.39 -6.76 -4.94
C THR A 65 5.86 -6.34 -3.54
N LEU A 66 6.75 -7.11 -2.91
CA LEU A 66 7.33 -6.81 -1.60
C LEU A 66 8.45 -5.76 -1.64
N ILE A 67 8.86 -5.32 -2.83
CA ILE A 67 9.87 -4.28 -3.04
C ILE A 67 9.17 -2.95 -3.35
N SER A 68 9.53 -1.89 -2.64
CA SER A 68 9.04 -0.56 -2.98
C SER A 68 9.66 -0.08 -4.29
N PRO A 69 8.84 0.36 -5.27
CA PRO A 69 9.35 1.01 -6.48
C PRO A 69 10.03 2.36 -6.23
N ASN A 70 9.80 2.99 -5.07
CA ASN A 70 10.34 4.32 -4.77
C ASN A 70 11.78 4.27 -4.27
N ASP A 71 12.11 3.32 -3.39
CA ASP A 71 13.44 3.20 -2.78
C ASP A 71 14.20 1.92 -3.16
N GLY A 72 13.56 1.00 -3.88
CA GLY A 72 14.16 -0.25 -4.34
C GLY A 72 14.43 -1.26 -3.23
N LEU A 73 13.92 -1.03 -2.01
CA LEU A 73 14.11 -1.88 -0.86
C LEU A 73 12.84 -2.67 -0.55
N ALA A 74 13.01 -3.80 0.13
CA ALA A 74 11.87 -4.51 0.70
C ALA A 74 11.16 -3.63 1.74
N TYR A 75 9.83 -3.59 1.69
CA TYR A 75 9.05 -2.88 2.69
C TYR A 75 9.39 -3.37 4.12
N GLY A 76 9.45 -2.43 5.07
CA GLY A 76 9.38 -2.75 6.49
C GLY A 76 7.96 -3.18 6.83
N ILE A 77 7.84 -4.28 7.60
CA ILE A 77 6.55 -4.82 8.03
C ILE A 77 6.60 -4.99 9.54
N VAL A 78 5.59 -4.45 10.21
CA VAL A 78 5.40 -4.60 11.65
C VAL A 78 4.55 -5.84 11.89
N TRP A 79 5.15 -6.84 12.54
CA TRP A 79 4.54 -8.16 12.74
C TRP A 79 3.62 -8.21 13.95
N GLY A 80 2.63 -9.11 13.91
CA GLY A 80 1.82 -9.48 15.06
C GLY A 80 0.84 -8.42 15.56
N LEU A 81 0.62 -7.35 14.79
CA LEU A 81 -0.35 -6.30 15.13
C LEU A 81 -1.77 -6.86 15.27
N ASN A 82 -2.55 -6.33 16.19
CA ASN A 82 -3.97 -6.66 16.35
C ASN A 82 -4.83 -5.54 15.72
N PRO A 83 -5.65 -5.83 14.70
CA PRO A 83 -6.48 -4.83 14.03
C PRO A 83 -7.48 -4.09 14.92
N GLN A 84 -7.86 -4.67 16.06
CA GLN A 84 -8.79 -4.02 16.99
C GLN A 84 -8.09 -2.96 17.84
N SER A 85 -6.86 -3.23 18.31
CA SER A 85 -6.12 -2.32 19.20
C SER A 85 -5.12 -1.43 18.47
N ASP A 86 -4.61 -1.87 17.32
CA ASP A 86 -3.48 -1.25 16.61
C ASP A 86 -3.90 -0.60 15.28
N ASN A 87 -5.18 -0.29 15.10
CA ASN A 87 -5.73 0.13 13.80
C ASN A 87 -5.10 1.38 13.18
N SER A 88 -4.56 2.26 14.03
CA SER A 88 -3.89 3.51 13.67
C SER A 88 -2.38 3.39 13.65
N LYS A 89 -1.84 2.21 13.98
CA LYS A 89 -0.41 1.98 14.01
C LYS A 89 0.10 1.74 12.59
N ILE A 90 1.28 2.28 12.28
CA ILE A 90 1.95 1.99 11.01
C ILE A 90 2.24 0.49 10.96
N MET A 91 1.85 -0.12 9.85
CA MET A 91 1.93 -1.56 9.63
C MET A 91 2.96 -1.92 8.57
N ILE A 92 2.97 -1.20 7.44
CA ILE A 92 3.94 -1.39 6.36
C ILE A 92 4.50 -0.02 5.98
N PHE A 93 5.80 0.05 5.70
CA PHE A 93 6.48 1.29 5.40
C PHE A 93 7.69 1.11 4.48
N GLU A 94 8.05 2.15 3.75
CA GLU A 94 9.32 2.24 3.03
C GLU A 94 10.48 2.44 4.00
N LYS A 95 11.60 1.77 3.75
CA LYS A 95 12.76 1.83 4.66
C LYS A 95 13.56 3.12 4.49
N LYS A 96 13.66 3.62 3.26
CA LYS A 96 14.39 4.85 2.95
C LYS A 96 13.48 5.92 2.35
N GLY A 97 12.48 5.51 1.58
CA GLY A 97 11.61 6.43 0.86
C GLY A 97 12.31 7.18 -0.28
N LYS A 98 11.62 8.17 -0.82
CA LYS A 98 12.03 8.97 -1.98
C LYS A 98 11.60 10.43 -1.81
N ASP A 99 12.42 11.35 -2.28
CA ASP A 99 12.15 12.80 -2.24
C ASP A 99 11.85 13.33 -0.82
N GLY A 100 12.55 12.78 0.18
CA GLY A 100 12.43 13.17 1.59
C GLY A 100 11.14 12.69 2.28
N LYS A 101 10.40 11.77 1.65
CA LYS A 101 9.17 11.17 2.18
C LYS A 101 9.22 9.66 2.10
N ARG A 102 8.58 9.00 3.06
CA ARG A 102 8.35 7.55 3.08
C ARG A 102 6.86 7.28 2.90
N GLN A 103 6.54 6.38 1.97
CA GLN A 103 5.22 5.81 1.87
C GLN A 103 5.00 4.84 3.02
N VAL A 104 3.84 4.92 3.64
CA VAL A 104 3.41 4.07 4.76
C VAL A 104 1.95 3.68 4.60
N VAL A 105 1.53 2.67 5.35
CA VAL A 105 0.12 2.27 5.46
C VAL A 105 -0.16 1.73 6.87
N ASP A 106 -1.31 2.10 7.42
CA ASP A 106 -1.85 1.56 8.66
C ASP A 106 -2.96 0.53 8.34
N MET A 107 -3.66 0.01 9.35
CA MET A 107 -4.72 -0.98 9.12
C MET A 107 -5.98 -0.41 8.47
N ARG A 108 -6.06 0.91 8.24
CA ARG A 108 -7.11 1.55 7.43
C ARG A 108 -6.85 1.41 5.93
N ARG A 109 -5.72 0.80 5.54
CA ARG A 109 -5.41 0.28 4.19
C ARG A 109 -5.19 1.33 3.11
N ASN A 110 -5.19 2.61 3.46
CA ASN A 110 -4.91 3.70 2.54
C ASN A 110 -3.44 4.08 2.65
N PRO A 111 -2.64 3.97 1.57
CA PRO A 111 -1.27 4.45 1.59
C PRO A 111 -1.23 5.97 1.76
N PHE A 112 -0.28 6.47 2.55
CA PHE A 112 0.00 7.89 2.69
C PHE A 112 1.49 8.14 2.84
N TYR A 113 1.91 9.40 2.72
CA TYR A 113 3.32 9.78 2.72
C TYR A 113 3.63 10.59 3.98
N LEU A 114 4.73 10.26 4.63
CA LEU A 114 5.27 10.99 5.78
C LEU A 114 6.64 11.54 5.40
N THR A 115 6.91 12.79 5.75
CA THR A 115 8.28 13.31 5.80
C THR A 115 9.13 12.54 6.80
N GLU A 116 10.46 12.65 6.71
CA GLU A 116 11.36 12.03 7.69
C GLU A 116 11.06 12.43 9.14
N GLU A 117 10.65 13.68 9.38
CA GLU A 117 10.29 14.14 10.73
C GLU A 117 8.96 13.57 11.22
N GLU A 118 7.97 13.47 10.33
CA GLU A 118 6.67 12.87 10.65
C GLU A 118 6.81 11.37 10.87
N PHE A 119 7.64 10.69 10.07
CA PHE A 119 7.91 9.27 10.19
C PHE A 119 8.52 8.91 11.55
N LYS A 120 9.48 9.70 12.03
CA LYS A 120 10.09 9.52 13.38
C LYS A 120 9.09 9.66 14.53
N LYS A 121 8.00 10.41 14.31
CA LYS A 121 6.93 10.64 15.29
C LYS A 121 5.70 9.76 15.02
N ALA A 122 5.75 8.93 13.98
CA ALA A 122 4.60 8.15 13.54
C ALA A 122 4.21 7.12 14.62
N PRO A 123 2.91 6.77 14.68
CA PRO A 123 2.42 5.85 15.68
C PRO A 123 2.85 4.41 15.35
N PHE A 124 4.06 4.01 15.72
CA PHE A 124 4.44 2.59 15.74
C PHE A 124 3.94 1.92 17.04
N PRO A 125 3.89 0.58 17.10
CA PRO A 125 3.67 -0.12 18.36
C PRO A 125 4.76 0.19 19.38
N ASN A 126 4.41 0.07 20.65
CA ASN A 126 5.36 0.33 21.74
C ASN A 126 6.57 -0.61 21.63
N GLY A 127 7.77 -0.04 21.71
CA GLY A 127 9.03 -0.79 21.63
C GLY A 127 9.46 -1.19 20.21
N PHE A 128 8.69 -0.84 19.17
CA PHE A 128 9.12 -0.99 17.78
C PHE A 128 10.04 0.15 17.38
N ASP A 129 11.16 -0.17 16.73
CA ASP A 129 12.14 0.79 16.22
C ASP A 129 12.20 0.65 14.68
N PRO A 130 11.66 1.61 13.90
CA PRO A 130 11.56 1.49 12.45
C PRO A 130 12.90 1.63 11.71
N GLU A 131 13.98 1.99 12.42
CA GLU A 131 15.33 2.16 11.85
C GLU A 131 16.27 0.96 12.11
N LYS A 132 15.80 -0.05 12.87
CA LYS A 132 16.53 -1.30 13.15
C LYS A 132 16.01 -2.46 12.31
#